data_AF-A0A087A1J8-F1
#
_entry.id   AF-A0A087A1J8-F1
#
_cell.length_a   1.000
_cell.length_b   1.000
_cell.length_c   1.000
_cell.angle_alpha   90.00
_cell.angle_beta   90.00
_cell.angle_gamma   90.00
#
_symmetry.space_group_name_H-M   'P 1'
#
loop_
_entity.id
_entity.type
_entity.pdbx_description
1 polymer ?
#
loop_
_entity_poly.entity_id
_entity_poly.type
_entity_poly.pdbx_seq_one_letter_code
_entity_poly.pdbx_strand_id
1 'polypeptide(L)'
;MSTNESQPQPDSGASSQPTQPESSQPQTQPQQPSPYPQPQPPYPQYQPYSAGSPSQSGQHYQQPQPQPQYPQQQWPQYQPYQPYQYQPYPYAYPPQPPVDPETVRRRTLRKSVGRVAGLALAYQAIFTATSLIAGMVIGLAAAASRYGSQATSGMFSEQELSQFEQEVARQTVQWTGVLYLLAVAVGFAFMLLMRHRTILTRAFWTGDPHEPHAAMRPAWLLAFAAMLVGVQGVSILIQVAFAALGTPLASPTSEGIAESAVTVSMWLYIGLIGPVIEELVFRGVVMKELKPLGRNFAILTSSLMFALFHDDVVQGLFAFACGLIFAFVAMEYSLVWSIALHVFNNAVIGGVFSAIAGSFGDTGNVVYAVCLVIVGVGGLIWVLLKYGWGLREYVRVNRSAPGTYWGWTSGLFLTLVILNVLIALISFAMAMAGAA
;
A
#
# COMPACT_ATOMS: atom_id res chain seq x y z
N MET A 1 -4.63 -84.59 -5.27
CA MET A 1 -5.25 -84.86 -6.58
C MET A 1 -5.49 -83.50 -7.24
N SER A 2 -4.46 -82.95 -7.91
CA SER A 2 -4.14 -83.11 -9.34
C SER A 2 -4.83 -81.99 -10.16
N THR A 3 -4.12 -80.90 -10.51
CA THR A 3 -3.40 -80.60 -11.79
C THR A 3 -4.38 -80.22 -12.93
N ASN A 4 -4.21 -79.26 -13.85
CA ASN A 4 -3.08 -78.58 -14.51
C ASN A 4 -3.67 -77.32 -15.22
N GLU A 5 -3.04 -76.15 -15.27
CA GLU A 5 -2.03 -75.68 -16.26
C GLU A 5 -2.37 -75.87 -17.75
N SER A 6 -2.37 -74.78 -18.54
CA SER A 6 -1.51 -74.61 -19.73
C SER A 6 -1.78 -73.31 -20.50
N GLN A 7 -0.76 -72.44 -20.56
CA GLN A 7 -0.47 -71.63 -21.76
C GLN A 7 0.29 -72.50 -22.78
N PRO A 8 0.37 -72.05 -24.05
CA PRO A 8 1.71 -71.69 -24.56
C PRO A 8 1.77 -70.46 -25.50
N GLN A 9 2.91 -69.77 -25.47
CA GLN A 9 3.50 -68.89 -26.51
C GLN A 9 4.27 -69.75 -27.55
N PRO A 10 5.04 -69.19 -28.52
CA PRO A 10 4.85 -68.07 -29.47
C PRO A 10 5.14 -68.52 -30.92
N ASP A 11 4.95 -67.67 -31.93
CA ASP A 11 5.67 -67.86 -33.20
C ASP A 11 5.96 -66.57 -33.98
N SER A 12 6.94 -66.67 -34.85
CA SER A 12 7.88 -65.65 -35.29
C SER A 12 7.71 -65.26 -36.77
N GLY A 13 8.14 -64.04 -37.13
CA GLY A 13 8.77 -63.77 -38.43
C GLY A 13 7.97 -63.04 -39.52
N ALA A 14 8.65 -62.02 -40.08
CA ALA A 14 8.63 -61.56 -41.48
C ALA A 14 7.67 -60.42 -41.93
N SER A 15 8.23 -59.20 -41.89
CA SER A 15 8.43 -58.24 -43.00
C SER A 15 7.30 -57.97 -44.02
N SER A 16 6.87 -56.70 -44.08
CA SER A 16 6.71 -55.95 -45.34
C SER A 16 6.54 -54.45 -45.09
N GLN A 17 7.45 -53.64 -45.66
CA GLN A 17 7.37 -52.18 -45.76
C GLN A 17 6.28 -51.74 -46.74
N PRO A 18 5.84 -50.47 -46.65
CA PRO A 18 5.57 -49.69 -47.85
C PRO A 18 6.51 -48.48 -47.96
N THR A 19 7.02 -48.33 -49.17
CA THR A 19 7.90 -47.32 -49.74
C THR A 19 7.32 -45.90 -49.69
N GLN A 20 8.17 -44.92 -49.36
CA GLN A 20 7.95 -43.49 -49.65
C GLN A 20 8.95 -43.01 -50.72
N PRO A 21 8.58 -42.08 -51.61
CA PRO A 21 9.48 -41.61 -52.65
C PRO A 21 10.46 -40.55 -52.13
N GLU A 22 11.72 -40.69 -52.52
CA GLU A 22 12.81 -39.74 -52.32
C GLU A 22 12.56 -38.43 -53.10
N SER A 23 12.77 -37.29 -52.44
CA SER A 23 13.10 -36.03 -53.11
C SER A 23 14.34 -35.44 -52.46
N SER A 24 15.30 -35.12 -53.30
CA SER A 24 16.69 -34.79 -53.01
C SER A 24 16.83 -33.29 -52.71
N GLN A 25 17.32 -32.93 -51.53
CA GLN A 25 17.92 -31.61 -51.25
C GLN A 25 19.16 -31.73 -50.34
N PRO A 26 20.21 -30.91 -50.53
CA PRO A 26 21.47 -31.06 -49.83
C PRO A 26 21.41 -30.55 -48.37
N GLN A 27 22.07 -31.28 -47.47
CA GLN A 27 22.21 -30.98 -46.05
C GLN A 27 22.94 -29.64 -45.80
N THR A 28 22.24 -28.66 -45.22
CA THR A 28 22.84 -27.50 -44.54
C THR A 28 22.91 -27.77 -43.04
N GLN A 29 24.10 -27.68 -42.44
CA GLN A 29 24.32 -27.78 -40.99
C GLN A 29 23.50 -26.71 -40.23
N PRO A 30 22.86 -27.04 -39.10
CA PRO A 30 22.16 -26.03 -38.29
C PRO A 30 23.16 -25.18 -37.49
N GLN A 31 23.16 -23.87 -37.76
CA GLN A 31 23.81 -22.85 -36.91
C GLN A 31 23.09 -22.78 -35.55
N GLN A 32 23.85 -22.79 -34.45
CA GLN A 32 23.33 -22.56 -33.10
C GLN A 32 22.81 -21.12 -32.94
N PRO A 33 21.63 -20.89 -32.34
CA PRO A 33 21.15 -19.54 -32.05
C PRO A 33 21.89 -18.93 -30.85
N SER A 34 22.37 -17.69 -31.00
CA SER A 34 23.04 -16.89 -29.97
C SER A 34 22.03 -16.37 -28.92
N PRO A 35 22.33 -16.35 -27.60
CA PRO A 35 21.30 -16.17 -26.56
C PRO A 35 21.05 -14.71 -26.08
N TYR A 36 21.43 -13.67 -26.82
CA TYR A 36 21.23 -12.28 -26.38
C TYR A 36 20.64 -11.36 -27.47
N PRO A 37 19.47 -10.73 -27.25
CA PRO A 37 18.99 -9.64 -28.10
C PRO A 37 19.78 -8.37 -27.85
N GLN A 38 20.33 -7.74 -28.89
CA GLN A 38 20.89 -6.39 -28.80
C GLN A 38 19.78 -5.33 -28.86
N PRO A 39 19.77 -4.31 -27.97
CA PRO A 39 18.82 -3.20 -28.07
C PRO A 39 19.27 -2.17 -29.12
N GLN A 40 18.43 -1.93 -30.14
CA GLN A 40 18.55 -0.78 -31.04
C GLN A 40 17.89 0.47 -30.41
N PRO A 41 18.54 1.64 -30.39
CA PRO A 41 17.89 2.88 -29.98
C PRO A 41 17.01 3.46 -31.10
N PRO A 42 15.80 3.96 -30.81
CA PRO A 42 14.95 4.59 -31.82
C PRO A 42 15.39 6.05 -32.04
N TYR A 43 15.98 6.35 -33.19
CA TYR A 43 16.11 7.72 -33.69
C TYR A 43 15.08 7.94 -34.80
N PRO A 44 14.27 9.03 -34.76
CA PRO A 44 13.37 9.36 -35.86
C PRO A 44 14.17 9.87 -37.08
N GLN A 45 13.92 9.26 -38.24
CA GLN A 45 14.46 9.70 -39.53
C GLN A 45 13.87 11.05 -39.93
N TYR A 46 14.73 12.07 -40.09
CA TYR A 46 14.37 13.32 -40.75
C TYR A 46 14.39 13.13 -42.27
N GLN A 47 13.24 13.35 -42.92
CA GLN A 47 13.16 13.51 -44.39
C GLN A 47 13.70 14.89 -44.78
N PRO A 48 14.63 15.01 -45.74
CA PRO A 48 15.05 16.31 -46.23
C PRO A 48 13.98 16.90 -47.17
N TYR A 49 13.51 18.10 -46.81
CA TYR A 49 12.67 18.95 -47.67
C TYR A 49 13.44 19.33 -48.95
N SER A 50 12.80 19.14 -50.10
CA SER A 50 13.25 19.62 -51.40
C SER A 50 13.09 21.14 -51.50
N ALA A 51 14.21 21.88 -51.56
CA ALA A 51 14.20 23.31 -51.79
C ALA A 51 13.92 23.60 -53.27
N GLY A 52 12.78 24.25 -53.52
CA GLY A 52 12.42 24.80 -54.83
C GLY A 52 13.32 25.96 -55.23
N SER A 53 13.66 26.03 -56.51
CA SER A 53 14.37 27.15 -57.14
C SER A 53 13.47 28.38 -57.23
N PRO A 54 14.04 29.60 -57.10
CA PRO A 54 13.59 30.69 -57.95
C PRO A 54 14.71 31.32 -58.78
N SER A 55 14.28 31.71 -59.97
CA SER A 55 14.96 32.37 -61.08
C SER A 55 15.52 33.76 -60.78
N GLN A 56 16.60 34.10 -61.49
CA GLN A 56 17.27 35.40 -61.52
C GLN A 56 16.41 36.55 -62.10
N SER A 57 16.51 37.73 -61.49
CA SER A 57 16.56 39.08 -62.10
C SER A 57 16.80 40.09 -60.96
N GLY A 58 17.49 41.21 -61.03
CA GLY A 58 18.27 41.92 -62.03
C GLY A 58 19.18 42.92 -61.30
N GLN A 59 19.96 43.67 -62.08
CA GLN A 59 21.19 44.40 -61.75
C GLN A 59 21.12 45.51 -60.68
N HIS A 60 22.27 45.83 -60.05
CA HIS A 60 22.96 47.13 -60.17
C HIS A 60 24.35 47.09 -59.52
N TYR A 61 25.35 47.61 -60.24
CA TYR A 61 26.77 47.66 -59.86
C TYR A 61 27.04 48.71 -58.78
N GLN A 62 27.83 48.35 -57.75
CA GLN A 62 28.66 49.27 -56.97
C GLN A 62 30.11 48.79 -56.98
N GLN A 63 31.03 49.74 -57.13
CA GLN A 63 32.48 49.56 -57.23
C GLN A 63 33.07 48.85 -56.00
N PRO A 64 34.12 48.02 -56.16
CA PRO A 64 34.80 47.41 -55.03
C PRO A 64 35.65 48.45 -54.28
N GLN A 65 35.34 48.70 -53.01
CA GLN A 65 36.30 49.32 -52.09
C GLN A 65 37.53 48.41 -51.93
N PRO A 66 38.75 48.95 -51.85
CA PRO A 66 39.94 48.14 -51.62
C PRO A 66 39.83 47.46 -50.25
N GLN A 67 39.89 46.13 -50.24
CA GLN A 67 40.01 45.37 -48.99
C GLN A 67 41.30 45.81 -48.27
N PRO A 68 41.28 45.98 -46.93
CA PRO A 68 42.50 46.18 -46.17
C PRO A 68 43.42 44.98 -46.41
N GLN A 69 44.64 45.25 -46.86
CA GLN A 69 45.68 44.24 -46.98
C GLN A 69 46.14 43.90 -45.56
N TYR A 70 45.48 42.92 -44.94
CA TYR A 70 45.94 42.37 -43.67
C TYR A 70 47.32 41.73 -43.88
N PRO A 71 48.26 41.86 -42.93
CA PRO A 71 49.55 41.20 -43.02
C PRO A 71 49.32 39.71 -43.25
N GLN A 72 49.99 39.10 -44.23
CA GLN A 72 50.06 37.64 -44.27
C GLN A 72 50.80 37.19 -43.01
N GLN A 73 50.04 36.79 -41.99
CA GLN A 73 50.60 36.00 -40.91
C GLN A 73 51.18 34.75 -41.57
N GLN A 74 52.51 34.64 -41.53
CA GLN A 74 53.17 33.37 -41.76
C GLN A 74 52.62 32.41 -40.71
N TRP A 75 51.78 31.49 -41.16
CA TRP A 75 51.36 30.37 -40.34
C TRP A 75 52.61 29.64 -39.88
N PRO A 76 52.74 29.31 -38.58
CA PRO A 76 53.82 28.45 -38.12
C PRO A 76 53.82 27.18 -38.98
N GLN A 77 54.99 26.80 -39.49
CA GLN A 77 55.19 25.51 -40.15
C GLN A 77 54.49 24.43 -39.31
N TYR A 78 53.58 23.69 -39.93
CA TYR A 78 52.87 22.58 -39.29
C TYR A 78 53.91 21.64 -38.70
N GLN A 79 54.05 21.65 -37.37
CA GLN A 79 54.69 20.52 -36.71
C GLN A 79 53.80 19.30 -36.99
N PRO A 80 54.37 18.17 -37.46
CA PRO A 80 53.60 16.94 -37.59
C PRO A 80 52.90 16.68 -36.27
N TYR A 81 51.58 16.49 -36.33
CA TYR A 81 50.78 16.16 -35.16
C TYR A 81 51.39 14.90 -34.54
N GLN A 82 52.09 15.06 -33.42
CA GLN A 82 52.50 13.93 -32.60
C GLN A 82 51.18 13.36 -32.08
N PRO A 83 50.80 12.12 -32.45
CA PRO A 83 49.61 11.52 -31.87
C PRO A 83 49.83 11.54 -30.36
N TYR A 84 48.94 12.22 -29.64
CA TYR A 84 48.89 12.11 -28.19
C TYR A 84 48.83 10.61 -27.89
N GLN A 85 49.92 10.06 -27.37
CA GLN A 85 49.90 8.71 -26.85
C GLN A 85 48.92 8.75 -25.69
N TYR A 86 47.76 8.15 -25.90
CA TYR A 86 46.82 7.88 -24.83
C TYR A 86 47.56 6.97 -23.85
N GLN A 87 48.13 7.56 -22.80
CA GLN A 87 48.58 6.83 -21.63
C GLN A 87 47.29 6.44 -20.90
N PRO A 88 46.81 5.18 -20.97
CA PRO A 88 45.69 4.79 -20.15
C PRO A 88 46.12 5.02 -18.70
N TYR A 89 45.47 5.95 -18.01
CA TYR A 89 45.64 6.07 -16.57
C TYR A 89 45.45 4.67 -15.97
N PRO A 90 46.45 4.09 -15.28
CA PRO A 90 46.32 2.76 -14.69
C PRO A 90 45.57 2.87 -13.38
N TYR A 91 44.39 3.49 -13.38
CA TYR A 91 43.41 3.21 -12.34
C TYR A 91 42.66 1.96 -12.79
N ALA A 92 43.31 0.81 -12.63
CA ALA A 92 42.57 -0.43 -12.51
C ALA A 92 41.65 -0.23 -11.31
N TYR A 93 40.34 -0.09 -11.55
CA TYR A 93 39.38 -0.20 -10.47
C TYR A 93 39.72 -1.50 -9.75
N PRO A 94 40.02 -1.47 -8.43
CA PRO A 94 40.24 -2.71 -7.72
C PRO A 94 39.03 -3.60 -8.01
N PRO A 95 39.24 -4.86 -8.44
CA PRO A 95 38.14 -5.75 -8.75
C PRO A 95 37.20 -5.74 -7.55
N GLN A 96 35.97 -5.24 -7.77
CA GLN A 96 34.98 -5.25 -6.71
C GLN A 96 34.85 -6.70 -6.25
N PRO A 97 34.95 -6.99 -4.94
CA PRO A 97 34.83 -8.36 -4.48
C PRO A 97 33.51 -8.93 -5.00
N PRO A 98 33.49 -10.19 -5.46
CA PRO A 98 32.27 -10.79 -5.99
C PRO A 98 31.18 -10.71 -4.92
N VAL A 99 30.16 -9.89 -5.17
CA VAL A 99 29.05 -9.72 -4.25
C VAL A 99 28.06 -10.83 -4.52
N ASP A 100 27.77 -11.65 -3.51
CA ASP A 100 26.74 -12.68 -3.60
C ASP A 100 25.38 -12.06 -4.01
N PRO A 101 24.82 -12.45 -5.17
CA PRO A 101 23.54 -11.91 -5.66
C PRO A 101 22.39 -12.06 -4.67
N GLU A 102 22.37 -13.15 -3.88
CA GLU A 102 21.32 -13.39 -2.89
C GLU A 102 21.44 -12.42 -1.71
N THR A 103 22.66 -12.10 -1.28
CA THR A 103 22.91 -11.07 -0.27
C THR A 103 22.43 -9.68 -0.74
N VAL A 104 22.69 -9.30 -1.99
CA VAL A 104 22.19 -8.04 -2.57
C VAL A 104 20.67 -8.02 -2.61
N ARG A 105 20.06 -9.12 -3.05
CA ARG A 105 18.60 -9.28 -3.12
C ARG A 105 17.96 -9.14 -1.75
N ARG A 106 18.44 -9.86 -0.73
CA ARG A 106 17.96 -9.77 0.65
C ARG A 106 18.09 -8.37 1.22
N ARG A 107 19.22 -7.70 0.97
CA ARG A 107 19.44 -6.31 1.39
C ARG A 107 18.43 -5.36 0.74
N THR A 108 18.15 -5.56 -0.55
CA THR A 108 17.17 -4.75 -1.29
C THR A 108 15.76 -4.96 -0.76
N LEU A 109 15.34 -6.21 -0.53
CA LEU A 109 14.03 -6.53 0.07
C LEU A 109 13.86 -5.85 1.44
N ARG A 110 14.84 -5.99 2.33
CA ARG A 110 14.82 -5.35 3.67
C ARG A 110 14.77 -3.84 3.59
N LYS A 111 15.48 -3.23 2.63
CA LYS A 111 15.48 -1.77 2.43
C LYS A 111 14.12 -1.29 1.91
N SER A 112 13.52 -1.98 0.95
CA SER A 112 12.22 -1.63 0.39
C SER A 112 11.10 -1.71 1.45
N VAL A 113 11.02 -2.83 2.18
CA VAL A 113 10.03 -3.00 3.27
C VAL A 113 10.32 -2.05 4.43
N GLY A 114 11.59 -1.89 4.81
CA GLY A 114 12.00 -1.00 5.90
C GLY A 114 11.67 0.46 5.63
N ARG A 115 11.81 0.92 4.38
CA ARG A 115 11.53 2.31 4.00
C ARG A 115 10.05 2.64 4.20
N VAL A 116 9.14 1.77 3.76
CA VAL A 116 7.69 2.00 3.93
C VAL A 116 7.26 1.82 5.39
N ALA A 117 7.85 0.86 6.11
CA ALA A 117 7.60 0.68 7.55
C ALA A 117 8.08 1.88 8.37
N GLY A 118 9.26 2.42 8.07
CA GLY A 118 9.78 3.62 8.71
C GLY A 118 8.91 4.85 8.45
N LEU A 119 8.33 4.96 7.26
CA LEU A 119 7.39 6.04 6.96
C LEU A 119 6.08 5.90 7.75
N ALA A 120 5.55 4.67 7.87
CA ALA A 120 4.38 4.39 8.70
C ALA A 120 4.65 4.68 10.19
N LEU A 121 5.82 4.28 10.71
CA LEU A 121 6.27 4.61 12.07
C LEU A 121 6.39 6.13 12.29
N ALA A 122 6.95 6.86 11.32
CA ALA A 122 7.05 8.31 11.42
C ALA A 122 5.66 8.98 11.42
N TYR A 123 4.74 8.51 10.57
CA TYR A 123 3.35 8.95 10.57
C TYR A 123 2.67 8.67 11.92
N GLN A 124 2.82 7.45 12.47
CA GLN A 124 2.30 7.09 13.79
C GLN A 124 2.87 7.98 14.89
N ALA A 125 4.20 8.17 14.92
CA ALA A 125 4.85 9.03 15.90
C ALA A 125 4.35 10.47 15.85
N ILE A 126 4.15 11.04 14.65
CA ILE A 126 3.62 12.40 14.47
C ILE A 126 2.17 12.47 14.94
N PHE A 127 1.35 11.48 14.57
CA PHE A 127 -0.04 11.39 14.99
C PHE A 127 -0.15 11.34 16.52
N THR A 128 0.55 10.40 17.16
CA THR A 128 0.59 10.25 18.62
C THR A 128 1.14 11.50 19.31
N ALA A 129 2.24 12.08 18.82
CA ALA A 129 2.81 13.29 19.41
C ALA A 129 1.84 14.48 19.33
N THR A 130 1.14 14.65 18.20
CA THR A 130 0.14 15.72 18.04
C THR A 130 -1.01 15.54 19.03
N SER A 131 -1.53 14.32 19.17
CA SER A 131 -2.58 14.00 20.14
C SER A 131 -2.15 14.22 21.59
N LEU A 132 -0.91 13.83 21.96
CA LEU A 132 -0.37 14.04 23.29
C LEU A 132 -0.19 15.53 23.62
N ILE A 133 0.40 16.30 22.70
CA ILE A 133 0.59 17.75 22.88
C ILE A 133 -0.77 18.43 23.03
N ALA A 134 -1.74 18.07 22.19
CA ALA A 134 -3.07 18.63 22.26
C ALA A 134 -3.78 18.31 23.59
N GLY A 135 -3.67 17.07 24.08
CA GLY A 135 -4.17 16.69 25.40
C GLY A 135 -3.52 17.47 26.55
N MET A 136 -2.19 17.67 26.49
CA MET A 136 -1.47 18.50 27.47
C MET A 136 -1.95 19.96 27.45
N VAL A 137 -2.20 20.53 26.26
CA VAL A 137 -2.71 21.90 26.13
C VAL A 137 -4.09 22.05 26.76
N ILE A 138 -5.00 21.08 26.55
CA ILE A 138 -6.32 21.08 27.21
C ILE A 138 -6.16 21.00 28.72
N GLY A 139 -5.32 20.08 29.21
CA GLY A 139 -5.06 19.95 30.65
C GLY A 139 -4.51 21.24 31.28
N LEU A 140 -3.58 21.90 30.61
CA LEU A 140 -3.02 23.18 31.04
C LEU A 140 -4.04 24.32 30.97
N ALA A 141 -4.88 24.36 29.94
CA ALA A 141 -5.94 25.37 29.82
C ALA A 141 -7.01 25.21 30.90
N ALA A 142 -7.44 23.97 31.17
CA ALA A 142 -8.35 23.65 32.26
C ALA A 142 -7.74 24.05 33.62
N ALA A 143 -6.47 23.73 33.86
CA ALA A 143 -5.73 24.17 35.04
C ALA A 143 -5.70 25.71 35.13
N ALA A 144 -5.26 26.40 34.09
CA ALA A 144 -5.16 27.86 34.07
C ALA A 144 -6.52 28.54 34.30
N SER A 145 -7.62 28.00 33.76
CA SER A 145 -8.97 28.52 33.99
C SER A 145 -9.42 28.43 35.45
N ARG A 146 -8.95 27.40 36.17
CA ARG A 146 -9.24 27.17 37.59
C ARG A 146 -8.32 27.99 38.51
N TYR A 147 -7.03 28.06 38.18
CA TYR A 147 -6.01 28.74 38.98
C TYR A 147 -5.90 30.25 38.72
N GLY A 148 -6.32 30.73 37.54
CA GLY A 148 -6.41 32.16 37.24
C GLY A 148 -7.46 32.89 38.09
N SER A 149 -8.43 32.16 38.64
CA SER A 149 -9.50 32.70 39.50
C SER A 149 -9.26 32.50 41.01
N GLN A 150 -8.31 31.66 41.43
CA GLN A 150 -8.02 31.39 42.84
C GLN A 150 -6.50 31.32 43.06
N ALA A 151 -5.91 32.45 43.40
CA ALA A 151 -4.57 32.47 43.96
C ALA A 151 -4.65 32.04 45.43
N THR A 152 -4.48 30.75 45.74
CA THR A 152 -4.29 30.37 47.15
C THR A 152 -3.53 29.05 47.33
N SER A 153 -2.39 29.20 47.98
CA SER A 153 -1.65 28.25 48.80
C SER A 153 -2.55 27.26 49.57
N GLY A 154 -2.49 25.98 49.23
CA GLY A 154 -3.09 24.88 49.97
C GLY A 154 -2.95 23.56 49.23
N MET A 155 -2.69 22.47 49.94
CA MET A 155 -2.74 21.10 49.40
C MET A 155 -4.20 20.81 49.03
N PHE A 156 -4.48 20.36 47.80
CA PHE A 156 -5.85 20.10 47.33
C PHE A 156 -6.55 19.06 48.20
N SER A 157 -7.84 19.26 48.46
CA SER A 157 -8.68 18.17 48.96
C SER A 157 -8.90 17.10 47.87
N GLU A 158 -9.12 15.85 48.27
CA GLU A 158 -9.45 14.76 47.33
C GLU A 158 -10.69 15.07 46.47
N GLN A 159 -11.65 15.83 47.03
CA GLN A 159 -12.85 16.25 46.30
C GLN A 159 -12.54 17.28 45.22
N GLU A 160 -11.61 18.22 45.47
CA GLU A 160 -11.21 19.21 44.46
C GLU A 160 -10.39 18.57 43.34
N LEU A 161 -9.54 17.60 43.67
CA LEU A 161 -8.78 16.81 42.69
C LEU A 161 -9.71 16.00 41.79
N SER A 162 -10.64 15.24 42.37
CA SER A 162 -11.59 14.44 41.58
C SER A 162 -12.49 15.29 40.69
N GLN A 163 -12.96 16.45 41.15
CA GLN A 163 -13.71 17.39 40.30
C GLN A 163 -12.86 17.97 39.17
N PHE A 164 -11.59 18.27 39.44
CA PHE A 164 -10.67 18.75 38.40
C PHE A 164 -10.40 17.67 37.35
N GLU A 165 -10.14 16.44 37.77
CA GLU A 165 -9.96 15.29 36.89
C GLU A 165 -11.19 15.06 36.00
N GLN A 166 -12.40 15.10 36.57
CA GLN A 166 -13.64 14.97 35.81
C GLN A 166 -13.82 16.09 34.77
N GLU A 167 -13.48 17.33 35.12
CA GLU A 167 -13.57 18.46 34.17
C GLU A 167 -12.57 18.31 33.02
N VAL A 168 -11.32 17.93 33.33
CA VAL A 168 -10.29 17.66 32.30
C VAL A 168 -10.72 16.50 31.41
N ALA A 169 -11.25 15.41 31.98
CA ALA A 169 -11.75 14.27 31.21
C ALA A 169 -12.91 14.68 30.29
N ARG A 170 -13.88 15.44 30.80
CA ARG A 170 -15.02 15.94 30.02
C ARG A 170 -14.58 16.83 28.87
N GLN A 171 -13.68 17.79 29.13
CA GLN A 171 -13.13 18.64 28.07
C GLN A 171 -12.36 17.82 27.04
N THR A 172 -11.57 16.84 27.48
CA THR A 172 -10.82 15.96 26.59
C THR A 172 -11.78 15.26 25.64
N VAL A 173 -12.80 14.55 26.14
CA VAL A 173 -13.80 13.84 25.32
C VAL A 173 -14.49 14.78 24.32
N GLN A 174 -14.88 15.98 24.74
CA GLN A 174 -15.55 16.95 23.85
C GLN A 174 -14.66 17.41 22.68
N TRP A 175 -13.36 17.55 22.92
CA TRP A 175 -12.41 18.02 21.91
C TRP A 175 -11.70 16.90 21.15
N THR A 176 -11.76 15.65 21.63
CA THR A 176 -11.08 14.48 21.06
C THR A 176 -11.19 14.41 19.54
N GLY A 177 -12.40 14.55 18.99
CA GLY A 177 -12.61 14.52 17.53
C GLY A 177 -11.86 15.63 16.78
N VAL A 178 -11.82 16.85 17.33
CA VAL A 178 -11.06 17.96 16.74
C VAL A 178 -9.56 17.70 16.81
N LEU A 179 -9.08 17.14 17.92
CA LEU A 179 -7.66 16.82 18.09
C LEU A 179 -7.23 15.75 17.10
N TYR A 180 -8.04 14.71 16.87
CA TYR A 180 -7.74 13.69 15.88
C TYR A 180 -7.76 14.24 14.45
N LEU A 181 -8.70 15.13 14.11
CA LEU A 181 -8.68 15.82 12.82
C LEU A 181 -7.40 16.64 12.62
N LEU A 182 -6.93 17.33 13.67
CA LEU A 182 -5.65 18.05 13.65
C LEU A 182 -4.47 17.09 13.48
N ALA A 183 -4.43 16.00 14.25
CA ALA A 183 -3.37 14.98 14.17
C ALA A 183 -3.30 14.34 12.78
N VAL A 184 -4.45 14.01 12.17
CA VAL A 184 -4.52 13.52 10.79
C VAL A 184 -4.05 14.59 9.81
N ALA A 185 -4.44 15.85 9.98
CA ALA A 185 -4.03 16.93 9.08
C ALA A 185 -2.50 17.14 9.11
N VAL A 186 -1.90 17.13 10.30
CA VAL A 186 -0.44 17.23 10.48
C VAL A 186 0.27 16.00 9.89
N GLY A 187 -0.24 14.80 10.15
CA GLY A 187 0.29 13.56 9.58
C GLY A 187 0.18 13.52 8.05
N PHE A 188 -0.93 14.00 7.49
CA PHE A 188 -1.12 14.12 6.05
C PHE A 188 -0.18 15.17 5.44
N ALA A 189 0.00 16.33 6.09
CA ALA A 189 0.95 17.34 5.65
C ALA A 189 2.39 16.75 5.60
N PHE A 190 2.79 16.00 6.62
CA PHE A 190 4.05 15.26 6.61
C PHE A 190 4.15 14.30 5.42
N MET A 191 3.12 13.48 5.18
CA MET A 191 3.10 12.56 4.05
C MET A 191 3.16 13.27 2.70
N LEU A 192 2.45 14.38 2.56
CA LEU A 192 2.47 15.21 1.36
C LEU A 192 3.87 15.77 1.13
N LEU A 193 4.53 16.32 2.15
CA LEU A 193 5.91 16.80 2.03
C LEU A 193 6.86 15.68 1.55
N MET A 194 6.74 14.49 2.15
CA MET A 194 7.59 13.34 1.85
C MET A 194 7.30 12.65 0.51
N ARG A 195 6.10 12.82 -0.06
CA ARG A 195 5.63 12.08 -1.26
C ARG A 195 4.82 12.92 -2.26
N HIS A 196 4.94 14.26 -2.25
CA HIS A 196 4.18 15.17 -3.13
C HIS A 196 4.30 14.80 -4.62
N ARG A 197 5.49 14.41 -5.08
CA ARG A 197 5.74 14.02 -6.48
C ARG A 197 4.96 12.80 -6.93
N THR A 198 4.53 11.96 -5.98
CA THR A 198 3.72 10.78 -6.26
C THR A 198 2.25 11.10 -6.01
N ILE A 199 1.90 11.63 -4.83
CA ILE A 199 0.52 11.86 -4.38
C ILE A 199 -0.24 12.79 -5.33
N LEU A 200 0.41 13.81 -5.88
CA LEU A 200 -0.24 14.81 -6.75
C LEU A 200 -0.45 14.34 -8.20
N THR A 201 -0.09 13.10 -8.53
CA THR A 201 -0.24 12.56 -9.90
C THR A 201 -1.58 11.86 -10.09
N ARG A 202 -2.17 11.94 -11.28
CA ARG A 202 -3.40 11.17 -11.57
C ARG A 202 -3.21 9.66 -11.42
N ALA A 203 -2.06 9.14 -11.85
CA ALA A 203 -1.71 7.73 -11.72
C ALA A 203 -1.71 7.25 -10.25
N PHE A 204 -1.46 8.14 -9.31
CA PHE A 204 -1.57 7.83 -7.89
C PHE A 204 -3.02 7.57 -7.44
N TRP A 205 -4.01 8.26 -8.01
CA TRP A 205 -5.41 8.12 -7.61
C TRP A 205 -6.15 7.07 -8.42
N THR A 206 -6.00 7.10 -9.75
CA THR A 206 -6.82 6.30 -10.68
C THR A 206 -6.11 5.07 -11.24
N GLY A 207 -4.83 4.87 -10.92
CA GLY A 207 -4.01 3.81 -11.49
C GLY A 207 -3.18 4.27 -12.70
N ASP A 208 -2.11 3.54 -13.00
CA ASP A 208 -1.25 3.80 -14.16
C ASP A 208 -2.01 3.52 -15.46
N PRO A 209 -2.13 4.49 -16.41
CA PRO A 209 -2.78 4.29 -17.70
C PRO A 209 -2.18 3.16 -18.55
N HIS A 210 -0.92 2.81 -18.33
CA HIS A 210 -0.21 1.76 -19.07
C HIS A 210 -0.39 0.36 -18.47
N GLU A 211 -1.02 0.26 -17.30
CA GLU A 211 -1.39 -1.02 -16.70
C GLU A 211 -2.90 -1.26 -16.87
N PRO A 212 -3.32 -2.50 -17.18
CA PRO A 212 -4.73 -2.83 -17.24
C PRO A 212 -5.35 -2.75 -15.84
N HIS A 213 -6.24 -1.78 -15.64
CA HIS A 213 -7.12 -1.69 -14.46
C HIS A 213 -8.54 -2.09 -14.84
N ALA A 214 -9.21 -2.83 -13.96
CA ALA A 214 -10.61 -3.18 -14.17
C ALA A 214 -11.49 -1.97 -13.89
N ALA A 215 -12.46 -1.71 -14.76
CA ALA A 215 -13.52 -0.75 -14.45
C ALA A 215 -14.43 -1.32 -13.35
N MET A 216 -14.69 -0.53 -12.30
CA MET A 216 -15.59 -0.95 -11.21
C MET A 216 -17.02 -1.05 -11.74
N ARG A 217 -17.54 -2.28 -11.81
CA ARG A 217 -18.94 -2.53 -12.16
C ARG A 217 -19.80 -2.46 -10.88
N PRO A 218 -21.07 -2.02 -10.96
CA PRO A 218 -21.95 -1.97 -9.79
C PRO A 218 -22.05 -3.30 -9.03
N ALA A 219 -22.09 -4.43 -9.75
CA ALA A 219 -22.12 -5.76 -9.13
C ALA A 219 -20.86 -6.06 -8.29
N TRP A 220 -19.69 -5.60 -8.71
CA TRP A 220 -18.45 -5.77 -7.94
C TRP A 220 -18.42 -4.86 -6.72
N LEU A 221 -18.88 -3.62 -6.86
CA LEU A 221 -19.02 -2.70 -5.74
C LEU A 221 -19.93 -3.29 -4.65
N LEU A 222 -21.09 -3.84 -5.06
CA LEU A 222 -22.02 -4.51 -4.15
C LEU A 222 -21.41 -5.77 -3.52
N ALA A 223 -20.62 -6.56 -4.28
CA ALA A 223 -19.94 -7.73 -3.74
C ALA A 223 -18.91 -7.33 -2.66
N PHE A 224 -18.11 -6.29 -2.89
CA PHE A 224 -17.16 -5.80 -1.89
C PHE A 224 -17.86 -5.19 -0.67
N ALA A 225 -18.94 -4.43 -0.87
CA ALA A 225 -19.75 -3.92 0.23
C ALA A 225 -20.34 -5.07 1.08
N ALA A 226 -20.88 -6.11 0.43
CA ALA A 226 -21.38 -7.31 1.12
C ALA A 226 -20.27 -8.05 1.89
N MET A 227 -19.05 -8.13 1.34
CA MET A 227 -17.91 -8.68 2.07
C MET A 227 -17.57 -7.87 3.32
N LEU A 228 -17.60 -6.53 3.25
CA LEU A 228 -17.32 -5.66 4.40
C LEU A 228 -18.38 -5.82 5.51
N VAL A 229 -19.66 -5.82 5.15
CA VAL A 229 -20.77 -6.13 6.08
C VAL A 229 -20.57 -7.53 6.69
N GLY A 230 -20.13 -8.50 5.89
CA GLY A 230 -19.86 -9.85 6.38
C GLY A 230 -18.67 -9.95 7.31
N VAL A 231 -17.59 -9.20 7.08
CA VAL A 231 -16.47 -9.11 8.03
C VAL A 231 -16.96 -8.52 9.37
N GLN A 232 -17.83 -7.51 9.33
CA GLN A 232 -18.45 -6.97 10.54
C GLN A 232 -19.36 -7.99 11.25
N GLY A 233 -20.20 -8.71 10.51
CA GLY A 233 -21.02 -9.80 11.05
C GLY A 233 -20.18 -10.92 11.70
N VAL A 234 -19.06 -11.32 11.08
CA VAL A 234 -18.11 -12.28 11.66
C VAL A 234 -17.48 -11.73 12.94
N SER A 235 -17.09 -10.46 12.97
CA SER A 235 -16.56 -9.82 14.18
C SER A 235 -17.57 -9.84 15.32
N ILE A 236 -18.84 -9.53 15.04
CA ILE A 236 -19.93 -9.62 16.04
C ILE A 236 -20.10 -11.05 16.54
N LEU A 237 -20.09 -12.05 15.66
CA LEU A 237 -20.18 -13.46 16.07
C LEU A 237 -19.02 -13.89 16.97
N ILE A 238 -17.80 -13.44 16.69
CA ILE A 238 -16.64 -13.71 17.54
C ILE A 238 -16.86 -13.09 18.92
N GLN A 239 -17.27 -11.82 19.00
CA GLN A 239 -17.54 -11.15 20.27
C GLN A 239 -18.64 -11.86 21.08
N VAL A 240 -19.74 -12.25 20.44
CA VAL A 240 -20.83 -13.00 21.07
C VAL A 240 -20.37 -14.36 21.55
N ALA A 241 -19.55 -15.08 20.77
CA ALA A 241 -19.03 -16.39 21.17
C ALA A 241 -18.15 -16.28 22.43
N PHE A 242 -17.27 -15.30 22.50
CA PHE A 242 -16.42 -15.06 23.67
C PHE A 242 -17.23 -14.59 24.89
N ALA A 243 -18.22 -13.72 24.69
CA ALA A 243 -19.15 -13.34 25.75
C ALA A 243 -19.92 -14.55 26.31
N ALA A 244 -20.38 -15.46 25.44
CA ALA A 244 -21.05 -16.70 25.85
C ALA A 244 -20.13 -17.67 26.63
N LEU A 245 -18.82 -17.59 26.43
CA LEU A 245 -17.81 -18.32 27.19
C LEU A 245 -17.43 -17.62 28.51
N GLY A 246 -18.08 -16.49 28.84
CA GLY A 246 -17.78 -15.71 30.05
C GLY A 246 -16.52 -14.85 29.95
N THR A 247 -15.99 -14.64 28.74
CA THR A 247 -14.77 -13.84 28.50
C THR A 247 -15.03 -12.78 27.41
N PRO A 248 -15.93 -11.80 27.64
CA PRO A 248 -16.22 -10.78 26.64
C PRO A 248 -14.94 -10.06 26.20
N LEU A 249 -14.73 -9.96 24.89
CA LEU A 249 -13.56 -9.31 24.34
C LEU A 249 -13.71 -7.79 24.46
N ALA A 250 -12.86 -7.17 25.27
CA ALA A 250 -12.80 -5.71 25.35
C ALA A 250 -12.05 -5.12 24.15
N SER A 251 -12.51 -3.96 23.69
CA SER A 251 -11.81 -3.18 22.65
C SER A 251 -11.75 -1.71 23.10
N PRO A 252 -10.70 -1.32 23.85
CA PRO A 252 -10.55 0.03 24.37
C PRO A 252 -10.67 1.12 23.32
N THR A 253 -10.14 0.87 22.11
CA THR A 253 -10.25 1.85 21.02
C THR A 253 -11.70 2.01 20.55
N SER A 254 -12.44 0.90 20.42
CA SER A 254 -13.84 0.94 20.01
C SER A 254 -14.72 1.58 21.08
N GLU A 255 -14.46 1.32 22.35
CA GLU A 255 -15.16 1.91 23.50
C GLU A 255 -14.91 3.43 23.57
N GLY A 256 -13.65 3.87 23.53
CA GLY A 256 -13.31 5.29 23.52
C GLY A 256 -13.84 6.04 22.29
N ILE A 257 -13.92 5.34 21.14
CA ILE A 257 -14.61 5.84 19.95
C ILE A 257 -16.10 6.01 20.24
N ALA A 258 -16.78 5.01 20.79
CA ALA A 258 -18.22 5.06 21.05
C ALA A 258 -18.59 6.21 22.00
N GLU A 259 -17.77 6.43 23.03
CA GLU A 259 -17.92 7.56 23.96
C GLU A 259 -17.74 8.93 23.27
N SER A 260 -16.79 9.04 22.35
CA SER A 260 -16.44 10.30 21.67
C SER A 260 -17.28 10.57 20.40
N ALA A 261 -17.89 9.53 19.82
CA ALA A 261 -18.63 9.57 18.55
C ALA A 261 -19.94 10.37 18.61
N VAL A 262 -20.30 10.90 19.78
CA VAL A 262 -21.40 11.86 19.95
C VAL A 262 -21.13 13.22 19.31
N THR A 263 -19.87 13.51 18.94
CA THR A 263 -19.48 14.78 18.31
C THR A 263 -19.38 14.65 16.79
N VAL A 264 -19.81 15.70 16.07
CA VAL A 264 -19.69 15.78 14.60
C VAL A 264 -18.22 15.70 14.17
N SER A 265 -17.30 16.27 14.95
CA SER A 265 -15.85 16.22 14.68
C SER A 265 -15.31 14.79 14.73
N MET A 266 -15.71 14.00 15.73
CA MET A 266 -15.31 12.60 15.82
C MET A 266 -15.91 11.77 14.68
N TRP A 267 -17.18 12.00 14.33
CA TRP A 267 -17.80 11.33 13.18
C TRP A 267 -17.08 11.68 11.87
N LEU A 268 -16.69 12.94 11.66
CA LEU A 268 -15.90 13.35 10.49
C LEU A 268 -14.53 12.69 10.45
N TYR A 269 -13.86 12.55 11.60
CA TYR A 269 -12.58 11.85 11.70
C TYR A 269 -12.74 10.37 11.34
N ILE A 270 -13.57 9.63 12.08
CA ILE A 270 -13.70 8.17 11.94
C ILE A 270 -14.37 7.80 10.61
N GLY A 271 -15.41 8.53 10.21
CA GLY A 271 -16.22 8.18 9.06
C GLY A 271 -15.59 8.57 7.73
N LEU A 272 -14.86 9.70 7.69
CA LEU A 272 -14.49 10.33 6.42
C LEU A 272 -12.98 10.61 6.32
N ILE A 273 -12.45 11.51 7.15
CA ILE A 273 -11.08 12.04 6.97
C ILE A 273 -10.03 10.98 7.31
N GLY A 274 -10.20 10.27 8.43
CA GLY A 274 -9.34 9.15 8.83
C GLY A 274 -9.22 8.08 7.74
N PRO A 275 -10.34 7.48 7.28
CA PRO A 275 -10.33 6.49 6.21
C PRO A 275 -9.66 6.96 4.93
N VAL A 276 -9.86 8.22 4.52
CA VAL A 276 -9.21 8.80 3.33
C VAL A 276 -7.69 8.82 3.52
N ILE A 277 -7.20 9.36 4.65
CA ILE A 277 -5.77 9.46 4.90
C ILE A 277 -5.12 8.09 5.11
N GLU A 278 -5.80 7.17 5.80
CA GLU A 278 -5.32 5.80 5.97
C GLU A 278 -5.15 5.08 4.62
N GLU A 279 -6.12 5.19 3.72
CA GLU A 279 -5.99 4.64 2.37
C GLU A 279 -4.84 5.29 1.59
N LEU A 280 -4.64 6.60 1.72
CA LEU A 280 -3.51 7.31 1.12
C LEU A 280 -2.17 6.78 1.61
N VAL A 281 -2.04 6.58 2.93
CA VAL A 281 -0.83 6.05 3.57
C VAL A 281 -0.59 4.60 3.15
N PHE A 282 -1.55 3.71 3.40
CA PHE A 282 -1.33 2.27 3.26
C PHE A 282 -1.49 1.80 1.81
N ARG A 283 -2.52 2.23 1.08
CA ARG A 283 -2.77 1.74 -0.29
C ARG A 283 -2.07 2.62 -1.32
N GLY A 284 -2.06 3.93 -1.09
CA GLY A 284 -1.40 4.90 -1.95
C GLY A 284 0.13 4.81 -1.88
N VAL A 285 0.71 4.86 -0.68
CA VAL A 285 2.17 4.92 -0.51
C VAL A 285 2.78 3.55 -0.25
N VAL A 286 2.38 2.86 0.83
CA VAL A 286 3.00 1.59 1.24
C VAL A 286 2.81 0.51 0.18
N MET A 287 1.56 0.22 -0.20
CA MET A 287 1.27 -0.87 -1.14
C MET A 287 1.88 -0.63 -2.53
N LYS A 288 1.84 0.60 -3.05
CA LYS A 288 2.44 0.93 -4.35
C LYS A 288 3.96 0.77 -4.35
N GLU A 289 4.64 1.17 -3.28
CA GLU A 289 6.08 0.96 -3.15
C GLU A 289 6.45 -0.53 -3.02
N LEU A 290 5.56 -1.36 -2.45
CA LEU A 290 5.77 -2.81 -2.32
C LEU A 290 5.33 -3.62 -3.55
N LYS A 291 4.46 -3.06 -4.40
CA LYS A 291 3.92 -3.73 -5.60
C LYS A 291 5.01 -4.36 -6.50
N PRO A 292 6.17 -3.72 -6.76
CA PRO A 292 7.24 -4.33 -7.55
C PRO A 292 7.81 -5.64 -6.96
N LEU A 293 7.60 -5.90 -5.67
CA LEU A 293 8.02 -7.13 -5.00
C LEU A 293 7.00 -8.27 -5.17
N GLY A 294 5.80 -7.97 -5.68
CA GLY A 294 4.71 -8.91 -5.95
C GLY A 294 3.38 -8.41 -5.39
N ARG A 295 2.29 -8.58 -6.16
CA ARG A 295 0.96 -8.06 -5.79
C ARG A 295 0.44 -8.66 -4.48
N ASN A 296 0.49 -10.00 -4.34
CA ASN A 296 0.05 -10.66 -3.10
C ASN A 296 0.84 -10.19 -1.88
N PHE A 297 2.16 -10.03 -2.04
CA PHE A 297 3.03 -9.56 -0.96
C PHE A 297 2.68 -8.13 -0.55
N ALA A 298 2.43 -7.26 -1.52
CA ALA A 298 2.03 -5.88 -1.28
C ALA A 298 0.65 -5.79 -0.59
N ILE A 299 -0.34 -6.55 -1.07
CA ILE A 299 -1.68 -6.62 -0.48
C ILE A 299 -1.57 -7.08 0.98
N LEU A 300 -0.87 -8.17 1.24
CA LEU A 300 -0.75 -8.74 2.58
C LEU A 300 0.02 -7.82 3.53
N THR A 301 1.18 -7.32 3.10
CA THR A 301 2.04 -6.49 3.95
C THR A 301 1.38 -5.14 4.25
N SER A 302 0.72 -4.51 3.27
CA SER A 302 -0.03 -3.27 3.50
C SER A 302 -1.20 -3.49 4.45
N SER A 303 -1.93 -4.60 4.32
CA SER A 303 -3.07 -4.91 5.20
C SER A 303 -2.62 -5.19 6.63
N LEU A 304 -1.48 -5.88 6.78
CA LEU A 304 -0.87 -6.12 8.08
C LEU A 304 -0.41 -4.83 8.76
N MET A 305 0.27 -3.94 8.03
CA MET A 305 0.69 -2.64 8.58
C MET A 305 -0.50 -1.75 8.96
N PHE A 306 -1.57 -1.78 8.16
CA PHE A 306 -2.83 -1.09 8.47
C PHE A 306 -3.48 -1.64 9.74
N ALA A 307 -3.54 -2.95 9.90
CA ALA A 307 -4.08 -3.60 11.09
C ALA A 307 -3.29 -3.26 12.36
N LEU A 308 -1.96 -3.31 12.28
CA LEU A 308 -1.08 -3.00 13.41
C LEU A 308 -1.25 -1.56 13.88
N PHE A 309 -1.49 -0.62 12.96
CA PHE A 309 -1.68 0.80 13.27
C PHE A 309 -2.91 1.10 14.17
N HIS A 310 -3.83 0.15 14.35
CA HIS A 310 -5.02 0.36 15.19
C HIS A 310 -4.75 0.19 16.69
N ASP A 311 -3.56 -0.31 17.07
CA ASP A 311 -3.12 -0.43 18.48
C ASP A 311 -4.11 -1.16 19.42
N ASP A 312 -5.00 -1.99 18.86
CA ASP A 312 -6.04 -2.77 19.54
C ASP A 312 -6.17 -4.14 18.88
N VAL A 313 -6.32 -5.20 19.69
CA VAL A 313 -6.36 -6.58 19.20
C VAL A 313 -7.63 -6.87 18.40
N VAL A 314 -8.79 -6.53 18.94
CA VAL A 314 -10.09 -6.83 18.31
C VAL A 314 -10.27 -5.99 17.05
N GLN A 315 -9.98 -4.69 17.16
CA GLN A 315 -10.05 -3.75 16.05
C GLN A 315 -8.99 -4.05 15.00
N GLY A 316 -7.77 -4.42 15.40
CA GLY A 316 -6.69 -4.81 14.48
C GLY A 316 -7.04 -6.04 13.65
N LEU A 317 -7.67 -7.05 14.24
CA LEU A 317 -8.15 -8.24 13.50
C LEU A 317 -9.24 -7.87 12.48
N PHE A 318 -10.20 -7.03 12.88
CA PHE A 318 -11.22 -6.50 11.98
C PHE A 318 -10.60 -5.67 10.84
N ALA A 319 -9.70 -4.75 11.18
CA ALA A 319 -8.97 -3.90 10.24
C ALA A 319 -8.10 -4.70 9.27
N PHE A 320 -7.51 -5.81 9.71
CA PHE A 320 -6.76 -6.70 8.83
C PHE A 320 -7.66 -7.31 7.74
N ALA A 321 -8.82 -7.84 8.14
CA ALA A 321 -9.76 -8.48 7.22
C ALA A 321 -10.36 -7.48 6.21
N CYS A 322 -10.85 -6.32 6.68
CA CYS A 322 -11.26 -5.22 5.79
C CYS A 322 -10.10 -4.73 4.93
N GLY A 323 -8.91 -4.68 5.52
CA GLY A 323 -7.70 -4.20 4.89
C GLY A 323 -7.28 -5.01 3.68
N LEU A 324 -7.48 -6.34 3.71
CA LEU A 324 -7.27 -7.22 2.55
C LEU A 324 -8.21 -6.88 1.41
N ILE A 325 -9.47 -6.55 1.72
CA ILE A 325 -10.49 -6.14 0.72
C ILE A 325 -10.09 -4.80 0.10
N PHE A 326 -9.79 -3.80 0.93
CA PHE A 326 -9.35 -2.48 0.46
C PHE A 326 -8.08 -2.56 -0.38
N ALA A 327 -7.07 -3.29 0.08
CA ALA A 327 -5.83 -3.48 -0.66
C ALA A 327 -6.05 -4.19 -2.01
N PHE A 328 -6.92 -5.20 -2.07
CA PHE A 328 -7.30 -5.83 -3.33
C PHE A 328 -7.99 -4.85 -4.28
N VAL A 329 -8.96 -4.07 -3.78
CA VAL A 329 -9.68 -3.07 -4.58
C VAL A 329 -8.73 -1.99 -5.10
N ALA A 330 -7.81 -1.50 -4.26
CA ALA A 330 -6.80 -0.53 -4.66
C ALA A 330 -5.80 -1.09 -5.69
N MET A 331 -5.50 -2.39 -5.64
CA MET A 331 -4.58 -3.06 -6.56
C MET A 331 -5.19 -3.29 -7.95
N GLU A 332 -6.47 -3.66 -8.01
CA GLU A 332 -7.13 -4.10 -9.26
C GLU A 332 -8.03 -3.04 -9.92
N TYR A 333 -8.52 -2.06 -9.14
CA TYR A 333 -9.45 -1.04 -9.62
C TYR A 333 -8.84 0.36 -9.51
N SER A 334 -8.81 0.94 -8.30
CA SER A 334 -8.17 2.23 -8.05
C SER A 334 -8.11 2.55 -6.55
N LEU A 335 -7.24 3.49 -6.17
CA LEU A 335 -7.20 4.03 -4.82
C LEU A 335 -8.53 4.71 -4.45
N VAL A 336 -9.16 5.41 -5.40
CA VAL A 336 -10.45 6.10 -5.19
C VAL A 336 -11.55 5.11 -4.79
N TRP A 337 -11.59 3.93 -5.40
CA TRP A 337 -12.58 2.90 -5.05
C TRP A 337 -12.33 2.31 -3.66
N SER A 338 -11.07 2.17 -3.27
CA SER A 338 -10.69 1.73 -1.93
C SER A 338 -11.13 2.75 -0.87
N ILE A 339 -10.85 4.05 -1.11
CA ILE A 339 -11.32 5.17 -0.28
C ILE A 339 -12.83 5.16 -0.17
N ALA A 340 -13.56 5.03 -1.29
CA ALA A 340 -15.01 5.05 -1.30
C ALA A 340 -15.60 3.91 -0.46
N LEU A 341 -15.08 2.68 -0.59
CA LEU A 341 -15.51 1.55 0.21
C LEU A 341 -15.14 1.69 1.69
N HIS A 342 -13.98 2.25 2.00
CA HIS A 342 -13.55 2.45 3.37
C HIS A 342 -14.37 3.52 4.09
N VAL A 343 -14.64 4.64 3.42
CA VAL A 343 -15.57 5.69 3.89
C VAL A 343 -16.99 5.14 4.02
N PHE A 344 -17.47 4.37 3.03
CA PHE A 344 -18.79 3.74 3.12
C PHE A 344 -18.91 2.83 4.36
N ASN A 345 -17.89 2.01 4.62
CA ASN A 345 -17.85 1.14 5.79
C ASN A 345 -17.91 1.92 7.11
N ASN A 346 -17.15 3.00 7.23
CA ASN A 346 -17.07 3.74 8.49
C ASN A 346 -18.18 4.78 8.64
N ALA A 347 -18.38 5.66 7.67
CA ALA A 347 -19.39 6.72 7.75
C ALA A 347 -20.82 6.18 7.65
N VAL A 348 -21.09 5.24 6.74
CA VAL A 348 -22.47 4.81 6.45
C VAL A 348 -22.85 3.62 7.32
N ILE A 349 -22.09 2.52 7.27
CA ILE A 349 -22.39 1.31 8.04
C ILE A 349 -22.11 1.55 9.53
N GLY A 350 -20.87 1.92 9.89
CA GLY A 350 -20.48 2.15 11.29
C GLY A 350 -21.07 3.42 11.91
N GLY A 351 -21.36 4.44 11.10
CA GLY A 351 -21.85 5.75 11.56
C GLY A 351 -23.36 5.90 11.42
N VAL A 352 -23.84 6.26 10.23
CA VAL A 352 -25.23 6.65 9.98
C VAL A 352 -26.23 5.55 10.34
N PHE A 353 -26.02 4.32 9.84
CA PHE A 353 -26.95 3.23 10.11
C PHE A 353 -26.92 2.78 11.57
N SER A 354 -25.74 2.75 12.21
CA SER A 354 -25.63 2.50 13.65
C SER A 354 -26.33 3.58 14.47
N ALA A 355 -26.21 4.86 14.09
CA ALA A 355 -26.88 5.97 14.79
C ALA A 355 -28.41 5.92 14.63
N ILE A 356 -28.90 5.59 13.42
CA ILE A 356 -30.33 5.36 13.19
C ILE A 356 -30.81 4.20 14.06
N ALA A 357 -30.09 3.08 14.10
CA ALA A 357 -30.43 1.94 14.95
C ALA A 357 -30.49 2.35 16.44
N GLY A 358 -29.49 3.08 16.92
CA GLY A 358 -29.42 3.57 18.30
C GLY A 358 -30.55 4.52 18.67
N SER A 359 -31.14 5.25 17.71
CA SER A 359 -32.32 6.10 17.96
C SER A 359 -33.58 5.33 18.38
N PHE A 360 -33.61 4.01 18.15
CA PHE A 360 -34.66 3.09 18.62
C PHE A 360 -34.27 2.36 19.92
N GLY A 361 -33.22 2.80 20.61
CA GLY A 361 -32.72 2.20 21.85
C GLY A 361 -32.06 0.83 21.64
N ASP A 362 -31.93 0.06 22.72
CA ASP A 362 -31.21 -1.23 22.72
C ASP A 362 -31.82 -2.23 21.74
N THR A 363 -33.15 -2.24 21.59
CA THR A 363 -33.82 -3.09 20.61
C THR A 363 -33.37 -2.77 19.18
N GLY A 364 -33.22 -1.48 18.83
CA GLY A 364 -32.72 -1.07 17.52
C GLY A 364 -31.30 -1.53 17.27
N ASN A 365 -30.41 -1.35 18.25
CA ASN A 365 -29.01 -1.82 18.17
C ASN A 365 -28.92 -3.34 18.00
N VAL A 366 -29.73 -4.11 18.74
CA VAL A 366 -29.77 -5.57 18.62
C VAL A 366 -30.28 -5.99 17.24
N VAL A 367 -31.37 -5.39 16.75
CA VAL A 367 -31.90 -5.68 15.41
C VAL A 367 -30.86 -5.38 14.35
N TYR A 368 -30.16 -4.24 14.45
CA TYR A 368 -29.09 -3.89 13.54
C TYR A 368 -27.94 -4.90 13.55
N ALA A 369 -27.46 -5.29 14.73
CA ALA A 369 -26.43 -6.32 14.87
C ALA A 369 -26.86 -7.67 14.26
N VAL A 370 -28.10 -8.10 14.49
CA VAL A 370 -28.66 -9.32 13.90
C VAL A 370 -28.74 -9.21 12.38
N CYS A 371 -29.16 -8.07 11.84
CA CYS A 371 -29.17 -7.84 10.40
C CYS A 371 -27.76 -7.91 9.79
N LEU A 372 -26.76 -7.28 10.42
CA LEU A 372 -25.36 -7.35 9.99
C LEU A 372 -24.84 -8.79 10.00
N VAL A 373 -25.20 -9.58 11.02
CA VAL A 373 -24.83 -11.01 11.07
C VAL A 373 -25.51 -11.80 9.97
N ILE A 374 -26.84 -11.76 9.86
CA ILE A 374 -27.59 -12.60 8.91
C ILE A 374 -27.25 -12.21 7.46
N VAL A 375 -27.40 -10.93 7.13
CA VAL A 375 -27.20 -10.42 5.76
C VAL A 375 -25.71 -10.41 5.42
N GLY A 376 -24.86 -9.96 6.35
CA GLY A 376 -23.43 -9.88 6.12
C GLY A 376 -22.78 -11.24 5.97
N VAL A 377 -22.96 -12.14 6.95
CA VAL A 377 -22.32 -13.46 6.90
C VAL A 377 -22.88 -14.29 5.75
N GLY A 378 -24.21 -14.23 5.51
CA GLY A 378 -24.83 -14.86 4.35
C GLY A 378 -24.26 -14.34 3.02
N GLY A 379 -24.14 -13.01 2.89
CA GLY A 379 -23.54 -12.36 1.72
C GLY A 379 -22.07 -12.74 1.52
N LEU A 380 -21.26 -12.72 2.58
CA LEU A 380 -19.86 -13.13 2.55
C LEU A 380 -19.70 -14.58 2.10
N ILE A 381 -20.47 -15.51 2.68
CA ILE A 381 -20.46 -16.92 2.29
C ILE A 381 -20.83 -17.03 0.81
N TRP A 382 -21.89 -16.37 0.36
CA TRP A 382 -22.31 -16.42 -1.03
C TRP A 382 -21.22 -15.90 -1.99
N VAL A 383 -20.59 -14.76 -1.68
CA VAL A 383 -19.49 -14.20 -2.48
C VAL A 383 -18.31 -15.16 -2.53
N LEU A 384 -17.92 -15.75 -1.39
CA LEU A 384 -16.80 -16.70 -1.32
C LEU A 384 -17.10 -18.02 -2.05
N LEU A 385 -18.33 -18.52 -1.99
CA LEU A 385 -18.73 -19.71 -2.73
C LEU A 385 -18.73 -19.45 -4.25
N LYS A 386 -19.24 -18.30 -4.67
CA LYS A 386 -19.34 -17.95 -6.10
C LYS A 386 -17.99 -17.60 -6.73
N TYR A 387 -17.13 -16.88 -6.02
CA TYR A 387 -15.90 -16.30 -6.58
C TYR A 387 -14.61 -16.84 -5.95
N GLY A 388 -14.69 -17.69 -4.93
CA GLY A 388 -13.53 -18.19 -4.20
C GLY A 388 -12.54 -18.99 -5.05
N TRP A 389 -13.02 -19.68 -6.08
CA TRP A 389 -12.11 -20.36 -7.03
C TRP A 389 -11.27 -19.34 -7.83
N GLY A 390 -11.90 -18.27 -8.32
CA GLY A 390 -11.20 -17.18 -8.99
C GLY A 390 -10.19 -16.48 -8.07
N LEU A 391 -10.53 -16.30 -6.79
CA LEU A 391 -9.60 -15.74 -5.79
C LEU A 391 -8.38 -16.66 -5.57
N ARG A 392 -8.59 -17.99 -5.50
CA ARG A 392 -7.48 -18.95 -5.40
C ARG A 392 -6.57 -18.91 -6.63
N GLU A 393 -7.15 -18.77 -7.82
CA GLU A 393 -6.39 -18.61 -9.06
C GLU A 393 -5.58 -17.31 -9.03
N TYR A 394 -6.23 -16.20 -8.67
CA TYR A 394 -5.58 -14.91 -8.51
C TYR A 394 -4.38 -15.00 -7.58
N VAL A 395 -4.56 -15.61 -6.40
CA VAL A 395 -3.47 -15.80 -5.43
C VAL A 395 -2.35 -16.66 -6.01
N ARG A 396 -2.65 -17.66 -6.85
CA ARG A 396 -1.63 -18.51 -7.47
C ARG A 396 -0.83 -17.77 -8.53
N VAL A 397 -1.50 -17.05 -9.43
CA VAL A 397 -0.89 -16.33 -10.55
C VAL A 397 -0.07 -15.13 -10.06
N ASN A 398 -0.50 -14.49 -8.98
CA ASN A 398 0.13 -13.28 -8.45
C ASN A 398 1.09 -13.53 -7.27
N ARG A 399 1.60 -14.77 -7.13
CA ARG A 399 2.60 -15.09 -6.08
C ARG A 399 3.88 -14.28 -6.28
N SER A 400 4.38 -13.72 -5.17
CA SER A 400 5.70 -13.11 -5.13
C SER A 400 6.81 -14.15 -5.29
N ALA A 401 7.98 -13.73 -5.78
CA ALA A 401 9.14 -14.61 -5.90
C ALA A 401 9.50 -15.30 -4.56
N PRO A 402 9.99 -16.56 -4.57
CA PRO A 402 10.36 -17.28 -3.35
C PRO A 402 11.37 -16.50 -2.51
N GLY A 403 11.10 -16.31 -1.22
CA GLY A 403 11.98 -15.52 -0.32
C GLY A 403 11.69 -14.02 -0.27
N THR A 404 10.67 -13.51 -0.96
CA THR A 404 10.27 -12.08 -0.88
C THR A 404 9.96 -11.64 0.56
N TYR A 405 9.35 -12.53 1.35
CA TYR A 405 9.06 -12.30 2.78
C TYR A 405 10.29 -12.10 3.65
N TRP A 406 11.50 -12.40 3.16
CA TRP A 406 12.73 -12.00 3.85
C TRP A 406 12.80 -10.48 4.08
N GLY A 407 12.09 -9.68 3.29
CA GLY A 407 11.96 -8.24 3.53
C GLY A 407 11.40 -7.88 4.91
N TRP A 408 10.56 -8.74 5.52
CA TRP A 408 10.04 -8.55 6.88
C TRP A 408 11.12 -8.62 7.96
N THR A 409 12.32 -9.14 7.66
CA THR A 409 13.49 -9.09 8.57
C THR A 409 14.16 -7.70 8.62
N SER A 410 13.52 -6.69 8.02
CA SER A 410 13.97 -5.30 8.12
C SER A 410 13.80 -4.79 9.56
N GLY A 411 14.80 -4.07 10.07
CA GLY A 411 14.76 -3.53 11.43
C GLY A 411 13.54 -2.65 11.67
N LEU A 412 13.23 -1.72 10.75
CA LEU A 412 12.09 -0.82 10.87
C LEU A 412 10.73 -1.54 10.80
N PHE A 413 10.64 -2.61 10.01
CA PHE A 413 9.42 -3.42 9.97
C PHE A 413 9.22 -4.20 11.26
N LEU A 414 10.28 -4.82 11.78
CA LEU A 414 10.25 -5.50 13.07
C LEU A 414 9.94 -4.53 14.21
N THR A 415 10.50 -3.32 14.20
CA THR A 415 10.15 -2.26 15.16
C THR A 415 8.68 -1.93 15.10
N LEU A 416 8.11 -1.74 13.90
CA LEU A 416 6.68 -1.48 13.72
C LEU A 416 5.84 -2.62 14.31
N VAL A 417 6.15 -3.87 13.96
CA VAL A 417 5.42 -5.04 14.46
C VAL A 417 5.51 -5.15 15.97
N ILE A 418 6.73 -5.14 16.52
CA ILE A 418 6.96 -5.34 17.96
C ILE A 418 6.29 -4.21 18.75
N LEU A 419 6.47 -2.96 18.35
CA LEU A 419 5.89 -1.81 19.04
C LEU A 419 4.36 -1.90 19.09
N ASN A 420 3.72 -2.06 17.92
CA ASN A 420 2.25 -2.05 17.83
C ASN A 420 1.63 -3.30 18.48
N VAL A 421 2.26 -4.47 18.35
CA VAL A 421 1.79 -5.68 19.05
C VAL A 421 1.91 -5.53 20.57
N LEU A 422 3.02 -4.97 21.08
CA LEU A 422 3.16 -4.74 22.52
C LEU A 422 2.11 -3.74 23.03
N ILE A 423 1.88 -2.64 22.31
CA ILE A 423 0.83 -1.66 22.66
C ILE A 423 -0.54 -2.33 22.69
N ALA A 424 -0.91 -3.06 21.63
CA ALA A 424 -2.20 -3.74 21.55
C ALA A 424 -2.37 -4.79 22.65
N LEU A 425 -1.34 -5.57 22.97
CA LEU A 425 -1.40 -6.58 24.05
C LEU A 425 -1.49 -5.94 25.44
N ILE A 426 -0.76 -4.85 25.69
CA ILE A 426 -0.84 -4.11 26.95
C ILE A 426 -2.24 -3.50 27.11
N SER A 427 -2.74 -2.83 26.06
CA SER A 427 -4.10 -2.26 26.00
C SER A 427 -5.16 -3.33 26.29
N PHE A 428 -5.08 -4.46 25.58
CA PHE A 428 -5.99 -5.59 25.76
C PHE A 428 -5.91 -6.21 27.16
N ALA A 429 -4.71 -6.43 27.69
CA ALA A 429 -4.54 -7.01 29.03
C ALA A 429 -5.11 -6.10 30.13
N MET A 430 -4.90 -4.77 30.02
CA MET A 430 -5.48 -3.82 30.96
C MET A 430 -7.01 -3.81 30.88
N ALA A 431 -7.57 -3.85 29.67
CA ALA A 431 -9.01 -3.88 29.45
C ALA A 431 -9.65 -5.14 30.02
N MET A 432 -9.05 -6.30 29.76
CA MET A 432 -9.51 -7.59 30.29
C MET A 432 -9.38 -7.68 31.81
N ALA A 433 -8.36 -7.04 32.41
CA ALA A 433 -8.19 -6.98 33.87
C ALA A 433 -9.19 -6.04 34.56
N GLY A 434 -9.65 -4.99 33.87
CA GLY A 434 -10.71 -4.10 34.38
C GLY A 434 -12.13 -4.67 34.23
N ALA A 435 -12.30 -5.68 33.37
CA ALA A 435 -13.58 -6.35 33.12
C ALA A 435 -13.83 -7.60 33.99
N ALA A 436 -12.79 -8.08 34.70
CA ALA A 436 -12.82 -9.22 35.64
C ALA A 436 -12.91 -8.73 37.09
#